data_AF-A0A7J2ZD62-F1
#
_entry.id   AF-A0A7J2ZD62-F1
#
_cell.length_a   1.000
_cell.length_b   1.000
_cell.length_c   1.000
_cell.angle_alpha   90.00
_cell.angle_beta   90.00
_cell.angle_gamma   90.00
#
_symmetry.space_group_name_H-M   'P 1'
#
loop_
_entity.id
_entity.type
_entity.pdbx_description
1 polymer ?
#
loop_
_entity_poly.entity_id
_entity_poly.type
_entity_poly.pdbx_seq_one_letter_code
_entity_poly.pdbx_strand_id
1 'polypeptide(L)'
;MPKCPKCGEEISELFYKVIDNGRVWLNDKGEIEYELASDIYGDEQKSVGEFRCPECGEVLFASEHEAIEFLKPKTKQTTLPTEE
;
A
#
# COMPACT_ATOMS: atom_id res chain seq x y z
N MET A 1 12.33 13.95 -7.87
CA MET A 1 11.43 12.90 -7.33
C MET A 1 10.73 12.20 -8.49
N PRO A 2 10.17 10.99 -8.31
CA PRO A 2 9.35 10.39 -9.36
C PRO A 2 8.11 11.26 -9.61
N LYS A 3 7.56 11.20 -10.83
CA LYS A 3 6.36 11.97 -11.21
C LYS A 3 5.20 11.05 -11.47
N CYS A 4 3.99 11.50 -11.15
CA CYS A 4 2.77 10.79 -11.48
C CYS A 4 2.65 10.66 -13.00
N PRO A 5 2.44 9.45 -13.56
CA PRO A 5 2.25 9.28 -15.01
C PRO A 5 0.91 9.84 -15.50
N LYS A 6 -0.06 10.12 -14.61
CA LYS A 6 -1.37 10.68 -14.98
C LYS A 6 -1.46 12.20 -14.86
N CYS A 7 -1.09 12.77 -13.71
CA CYS A 7 -1.22 14.21 -13.49
C CYS A 7 0.10 14.98 -13.66
N GLY A 8 1.25 14.30 -13.72
CA GLY A 8 2.56 14.93 -13.90
C GLY A 8 3.17 15.55 -12.64
N GLU A 9 2.44 15.54 -11.52
CA GLU A 9 2.92 16.05 -10.22
C GLU A 9 4.09 15.24 -9.66
N GLU A 10 4.96 15.89 -8.89
CA GLU A 10 6.05 15.23 -8.19
C GLU A 10 5.52 14.46 -6.98
N ILE A 11 5.94 13.21 -6.84
CA ILE A 11 5.47 12.31 -5.79
C ILE A 11 6.62 12.01 -4.81
N SER A 12 6.43 12.35 -3.54
CA SER A 12 7.28 11.91 -2.41
C SER A 12 6.66 10.79 -1.59
N GLU A 13 5.35 10.57 -1.71
CA GLU A 13 4.59 9.60 -0.93
C GLU A 13 3.41 9.04 -1.75
N LEU A 14 2.90 7.88 -1.36
CA LEU A 14 1.75 7.25 -2.00
C LEU A 14 0.65 7.01 -0.96
N PHE A 15 -0.61 7.20 -1.34
CA PHE A 15 -1.73 6.77 -0.50
C PHE A 15 -1.94 5.27 -0.65
N TYR A 16 -1.81 4.55 0.45
CA TYR A 16 -2.12 3.13 0.51
C TYR A 16 -3.57 2.93 0.92
N LYS A 17 -4.38 2.35 0.03
CA LYS A 17 -5.76 1.96 0.30
C LYS A 17 -5.82 0.45 0.44
N VAL A 18 -6.20 -0.01 1.61
CA VAL A 18 -6.42 -1.43 1.89
C VAL A 18 -7.93 -1.72 1.93
N ILE A 19 -8.36 -2.79 1.27
CA ILE A 19 -9.70 -3.34 1.44
C ILE A 19 -9.55 -4.61 2.26
N ASP A 20 -10.05 -4.59 3.49
CA ASP A 20 -10.10 -5.76 4.35
C ASP A 20 -11.50 -6.36 4.37
N ASN A 21 -11.56 -7.70 4.44
CA ASN A 21 -12.82 -8.41 4.64
C ASN A 21 -13.08 -8.53 6.13
N GLY A 22 -14.32 -8.83 6.51
CA GLY A 22 -14.66 -9.02 7.92
C GLY A 22 -15.98 -9.73 8.09
N ARG A 23 -16.23 -10.13 9.33
CA ARG A 23 -17.54 -10.63 9.77
C ARG A 23 -18.25 -9.50 10.48
N VAL A 24 -19.57 -9.48 10.35
CA VAL A 24 -20.45 -8.53 11.04
C VAL A 24 -21.64 -9.28 11.62
N TRP A 25 -21.98 -8.98 12.86
CA TRP A 25 -23.14 -9.57 13.55
C TRP A 25 -23.72 -8.57 14.56
N LEU A 26 -24.89 -8.90 15.11
CA LEU A 26 -25.48 -8.15 16.23
C LEU A 26 -25.19 -8.88 17.54
N ASN A 27 -24.78 -8.15 18.56
CA ASN A 27 -24.65 -8.70 19.91
C ASN A 27 -26.02 -8.80 20.61
N ASP A 28 -26.06 -9.33 21.84
CA ASP A 28 -27.30 -9.52 22.60
C ASP A 28 -28.06 -8.21 22.91
N LYS A 29 -27.42 -7.06 22.76
CA LYS A 29 -28.03 -5.73 22.92
C LYS A 29 -28.55 -5.15 21.60
N GLY A 30 -28.38 -5.87 20.49
CA GLY A 30 -28.73 -5.39 19.16
C GLY A 30 -27.74 -4.36 18.60
N GLU A 31 -26.52 -4.28 19.15
CA GLU A 31 -25.47 -3.39 18.66
C GLU A 31 -24.63 -4.12 17.60
N ILE A 32 -24.12 -3.38 16.61
CA ILE A 32 -23.27 -3.93 15.56
C ILE A 32 -21.88 -4.20 16.14
N GLU A 33 -21.43 -5.44 16.00
CA GLU A 33 -20.05 -5.83 16.20
C GLU A 33 -19.46 -6.32 14.88
N TYR A 34 -18.18 -6.06 14.69
CA TYR A 34 -17.43 -6.50 13.52
C TYR A 34 -16.07 -7.01 13.94
N GLU A 35 -15.54 -7.93 13.13
CA GLU A 35 -14.22 -8.51 13.31
C GLU A 35 -13.56 -8.61 11.94
N LEU A 36 -12.36 -8.03 11.82
CA LEU A 36 -11.65 -7.96 10.55
C LEU A 36 -10.97 -9.29 10.25
N ALA A 37 -10.91 -9.65 8.98
CA ALA A 37 -10.28 -10.89 8.52
C ALA A 37 -8.78 -10.91 8.84
N SER A 38 -8.12 -9.74 8.81
CA SER A 38 -6.73 -9.58 9.26
C SER A 38 -6.53 -9.99 10.72
N ASP A 39 -7.48 -9.68 11.61
CA ASP A 39 -7.42 -10.06 13.02
C ASP A 39 -7.64 -11.57 13.24
N ILE A 40 -8.43 -12.22 12.38
CA ILE A 40 -8.83 -13.63 12.53
C ILE A 40 -7.83 -14.59 11.85
N TYR A 41 -7.41 -14.25 10.63
CA TYR A 41 -6.70 -15.17 9.72
C TYR A 41 -5.25 -14.77 9.48
N GLY A 42 -4.82 -13.60 9.98
CA GLY A 42 -3.47 -13.07 9.76
C GLY A 42 -3.19 -12.63 8.32
N ASP A 43 -1.94 -12.21 8.08
CA ASP A 43 -1.43 -11.69 6.81
C ASP A 43 -1.49 -12.66 5.61
N GLU A 44 -1.91 -13.91 5.79
CA GLU A 44 -1.98 -14.91 4.72
C GLU A 44 -3.22 -14.73 3.82
N GLN A 45 -4.29 -14.12 4.32
CA GLN A 45 -5.41 -13.62 3.50
C GLN A 45 -5.22 -12.12 3.17
N LYS A 46 -3.97 -11.77 2.82
CA LYS A 46 -3.50 -10.40 2.61
C LYS A 46 -4.49 -9.58 1.78
N SER A 47 -5.04 -8.58 2.44
CA SER A 47 -5.89 -7.54 1.89
C SER A 47 -5.26 -6.99 0.60
N VAL A 48 -6.06 -6.86 -0.46
CA VAL A 48 -5.56 -6.27 -1.71
C VAL A 48 -5.36 -4.77 -1.47
N GLY A 49 -4.10 -4.37 -1.46
CA GLY A 49 -3.70 -2.99 -1.25
C GLY A 49 -3.44 -2.26 -2.56
N GLU A 50 -4.04 -1.09 -2.74
CA GLU A 50 -3.80 -0.21 -3.87
C GLU A 50 -2.94 0.98 -3.44
N PHE A 51 -1.89 1.27 -4.19
CA PHE A 51 -1.03 2.44 -4.00
C PHE A 51 -1.43 3.52 -4.98
N ARG A 52 -1.86 4.66 -4.47
CA ARG A 52 -2.48 5.74 -5.23
C ARG A 52 -1.66 7.01 -5.19
N CYS A 53 -1.73 7.78 -6.28
CA CYS A 53 -1.19 9.13 -6.33
C CYS A 53 -1.93 10.02 -5.32
N PRO A 54 -1.22 10.77 -4.45
CA PRO A 54 -1.87 11.66 -3.48
C PRO A 54 -2.61 12.83 -4.13
N GLU A 55 -2.14 13.31 -5.30
CA GLU A 55 -2.69 14.49 -5.97
C GLU A 55 -3.93 14.19 -6.81
N CYS A 56 -3.95 13.09 -7.56
CA CYS A 56 -5.08 12.75 -8.45
C CYS A 56 -5.86 11.49 -8.05
N GLY A 57 -5.40 10.74 -7.04
CA GLY A 57 -6.08 9.52 -6.56
C GLY A 57 -5.96 8.29 -7.47
N GLU A 58 -5.26 8.41 -8.61
CA GLU A 58 -5.04 7.31 -9.55
C GLU A 58 -4.29 6.16 -8.87
N VAL A 59 -4.74 4.92 -9.09
CA VAL A 59 -4.02 3.71 -8.70
C VAL A 59 -2.77 3.55 -9.57
N LEU A 60 -1.60 3.67 -8.95
CA LEU A 60 -0.31 3.53 -9.63
C LEU A 60 0.22 2.10 -9.55
N PHE A 61 0.04 1.43 -8.40
CA PHE A 61 0.55 0.08 -8.16
C PHE A 61 -0.41 -0.73 -7.30
N ALA A 62 -0.35 -2.06 -7.42
CA ALA A 62 -1.07 -3.02 -6.56
C ALA A 62 -0.12 -3.88 -5.71
N SER A 63 1.19 -3.64 -5.81
CA SER A 63 2.23 -4.34 -5.06
C SER A 63 3.06 -3.34 -4.26
N GLU A 64 3.27 -3.67 -2.99
CA GLU A 64 4.13 -2.88 -2.10
C GLU A 64 5.56 -2.78 -2.65
N HIS A 65 6.05 -3.87 -3.27
CA HIS A 65 7.38 -3.88 -3.87
C HIS A 65 7.53 -2.83 -4.97
N GLU A 66 6.53 -2.74 -5.87
CA GLU A 66 6.55 -1.76 -6.97
C GLU A 66 6.44 -0.32 -6.44
N ALA A 67 5.59 -0.11 -5.43
CA ALA A 67 5.44 1.19 -4.78
C ALA A 67 6.74 1.66 -4.10
N ILE A 68 7.45 0.75 -3.42
CA ILE A 68 8.75 1.04 -2.80
C ILE A 68 9.80 1.35 -3.86
N GLU A 69 9.92 0.55 -4.91
CA GLU A 69 10.87 0.79 -6.01
C GLU A 69 10.60 2.12 -6.73
N PHE A 70 9.34 2.52 -6.83
CA PHE A 70 8.95 3.83 -7.38
C PHE A 70 9.42 4.99 -6.48
N LEU A 71 9.24 4.88 -5.16
CA LEU A 71 9.59 5.93 -4.20
C LEU A 71 11.09 6.00 -3.88
N LYS A 72 11.82 4.89 -4.03
CA LYS A 72 13.26 4.87 -3.81
C LYS A 72 13.96 5.89 -4.70
N PRO A 73 14.87 6.71 -4.16
CA PRO A 73 15.70 7.58 -4.98
C PRO A 73 16.54 6.70 -5.91
N LYS A 74 16.53 6.98 -7.21
CA LYS A 74 17.46 6.38 -8.18
C LYS A 74 18.87 6.90 -7.88
N THR A 75 19.51 6.37 -6.85
CA THR A 75 20.94 6.57 -6.66
C THR A 75 21.63 5.92 -7.84
N LYS A 76 22.35 6.74 -8.62
CA LYS A 76 23.29 6.23 -9.62
C LYS A 76 24.17 5.20 -8.94
N GLN A 77 24.33 4.05 -9.57
CA GLN A 77 25.16 2.92 -9.14
C GLN A 77 26.46 3.41 -8.46
N THR A 78 26.58 3.20 -7.15
CA THR A 78 27.89 3.22 -6.49
C THR A 78 28.34 1.77 -6.43
N THR A 79 29.25 1.41 -7.34
CA THR A 79 30.06 0.20 -7.21
C THR A 79 30.81 0.27 -5.88
N LEU A 80 30.46 -0.58 -4.93
CA LEU A 80 31.31 -0.87 -3.77
C LEU A 80 32.49 -1.74 -4.28
N PRO A 81 33.76 -1.36 -4.04
CA PRO A 81 34.86 -2.30 -4.25
C PRO A 81 34.73 -3.42 -3.22
N THR A 82 34.74 -4.67 -3.70
CA THR A 82 34.93 -5.85 -2.86
C THR A 82 36.38 -5.85 -2.39
N GLU A 83 36.63 -5.48 -1.14
CA GLU A 83 37.82 -5.93 -0.42
C GLU A 83 37.48 -7.31 0.16
N GLU A 84 38.19 -8.33 -0.33
CA GLU A 84 38.96 -9.34 0.45
C GLU A 84 39.38 -10.52 -0.45
#